data_AF-A0A939AJY9-F1
#
_entry.id   AF-A0A939AJY9-F1
#
_cell.length_a   1.000
_cell.length_b   1.000
_cell.length_c   1.000
_cell.angle_alpha   90.00
_cell.angle_beta   90.00
_cell.angle_gamma   90.00
#
_symmetry.space_group_name_H-M   'P 1'
#
loop_
_entity.id
_entity.type
_entity.pdbx_description
1 polymer ?
#
loop_
_entity_poly.entity_id
_entity_poly.type
_entity_poly.pdbx_seq_one_letter_code
_entity_poly.pdbx_strand_id
1 'polypeptide(L)'
;MANIQSQIKRNRQNEKRRLRNRNVRGAARTAVNLARKAFEEGNPETKDAVLKAISAVDKAAEKGVIHKNAAARRKGRLMKKLVTFTPDANFGEDKKKGAKKSAKKSE
;
A
#
# COMPACT_ATOMS: atom_id res chain seq x y z
N MET A 1 -27.06 -6.04 25.10
CA MET A 1 -26.15 -6.43 26.20
C MET A 1 -25.90 -7.93 26.07
N ALA A 2 -24.67 -8.41 26.25
CA ALA A 2 -24.40 -9.84 26.23
C ALA A 2 -24.54 -10.38 27.66
N ASN A 3 -25.46 -11.30 27.88
CA ASN A 3 -25.77 -11.79 29.23
C ASN A 3 -24.97 -13.07 29.57
N ILE A 4 -24.46 -13.77 28.56
CA ILE A 4 -23.63 -14.97 28.74
C ILE A 4 -22.16 -14.55 28.86
N GLN A 5 -21.45 -15.10 29.85
CA GLN A 5 -20.03 -14.77 30.12
C GLN A 5 -19.12 -14.97 28.88
N SER A 6 -19.36 -16.02 28.09
CA SER A 6 -18.64 -16.28 26.84
C SER A 6 -18.84 -15.16 25.82
N GLN A 7 -20.06 -14.61 25.71
CA GLN A 7 -20.40 -13.51 24.81
C GLN A 7 -19.78 -12.20 25.26
N ILE A 8 -19.79 -11.89 26.57
CA ILE A 8 -19.11 -10.70 27.13
C ILE A 8 -17.61 -10.72 26.77
N LYS A 9 -16.97 -11.88 26.92
CA LYS A 9 -15.57 -12.08 26.53
C LYS A 9 -15.35 -11.87 25.02
N ARG A 10 -16.23 -12.40 24.17
CA ARG A 10 -16.17 -12.20 22.71
C ARG A 10 -16.32 -10.73 22.33
N ASN A 11 -17.25 -10.00 22.96
CA ASN A 11 -17.44 -8.57 22.71
C ASN A 11 -16.17 -7.76 23.00
N ARG A 12 -15.54 -7.99 24.16
CA ARG A 12 -14.27 -7.35 24.54
C ARG A 12 -13.15 -7.64 23.53
N GLN A 13 -13.04 -8.89 23.05
CA GLN A 13 -12.05 -9.27 22.04
C GLN A 13 -12.34 -8.61 20.68
N ASN A 14 -13.61 -8.57 20.28
CA ASN A 14 -14.05 -7.99 19.01
C ASN A 14 -13.78 -6.50 18.96
N GLU A 15 -14.01 -5.74 20.04
CA GLU A 15 -13.69 -4.32 20.11
C GLU A 15 -12.20 -4.05 19.90
N LYS A 16 -11.34 -4.79 20.58
CA LYS A 16 -9.87 -4.68 20.42
C LYS A 16 -9.44 -4.99 18.99
N ARG A 17 -10.02 -6.04 18.37
CA ARG A 17 -9.76 -6.39 16.96
C ARG A 17 -10.28 -5.30 16.02
N ARG A 18 -11.48 -4.76 16.27
CA ARG A 18 -12.11 -3.69 15.47
C ARG A 18 -11.23 -2.45 15.42
N LEU A 19 -10.73 -1.98 16.55
CA LEU A 19 -9.87 -0.79 16.63
C LEU A 19 -8.56 -0.97 15.83
N ARG A 20 -7.88 -2.11 16.00
CA ARG A 20 -6.66 -2.43 15.24
C ARG A 20 -6.93 -2.53 13.74
N ASN A 21 -7.99 -3.23 13.36
CA ASN A 21 -8.36 -3.42 11.96
C ASN A 21 -8.78 -2.10 11.30
N ARG A 22 -9.43 -1.20 12.05
CA ARG A 22 -9.80 0.14 11.56
C ARG A 22 -8.56 0.92 11.13
N ASN A 23 -7.51 0.93 11.95
CA ASN A 23 -6.28 1.67 11.65
C ASN A 23 -5.55 1.08 10.44
N VAL A 24 -5.37 -0.24 10.39
CA VAL A 24 -4.70 -0.91 9.25
C VAL A 24 -5.49 -0.72 7.96
N ARG A 25 -6.81 -0.90 8.01
CA ARG A 25 -7.70 -0.69 6.85
C ARG A 25 -7.69 0.77 6.40
N GLY A 26 -7.69 1.71 7.34
CA GLY A 26 -7.61 3.14 7.10
C GLY A 26 -6.33 3.51 6.36
N ALA A 27 -5.17 3.12 6.89
CA ALA A 27 -3.88 3.36 6.27
C ALA A 27 -3.80 2.81 4.82
N ALA A 28 -4.26 1.57 4.61
CA ALA A 28 -4.30 0.98 3.27
C ALA A 28 -5.23 1.75 2.30
N ARG A 29 -6.39 2.22 2.79
CA ARG A 29 -7.32 3.04 1.99
C ARG A 29 -6.72 4.40 1.65
N THR A 30 -6.06 5.05 2.60
CA THR A 30 -5.39 6.34 2.39
C THR A 30 -4.29 6.22 1.36
N ALA A 31 -3.44 5.18 1.44
CA ALA A 31 -2.38 4.96 0.46
C ALA A 31 -2.93 4.75 -0.97
N VAL A 32 -4.01 3.98 -1.11
CA VAL A 32 -4.68 3.79 -2.41
C VAL A 32 -5.28 5.10 -2.93
N ASN A 33 -5.85 5.93 -2.05
CA ASN A 33 -6.41 7.23 -2.45
C ASN A 33 -5.30 8.21 -2.87
N LEU A 34 -4.17 8.23 -2.17
CA LEU A 34 -3.02 9.06 -2.56
C LEU A 34 -2.50 8.68 -3.94
N ALA A 35 -2.35 7.38 -4.20
CA ALA A 35 -1.97 6.89 -5.52
C ALA A 35 -2.98 7.30 -6.61
N ARG A 36 -4.28 7.32 -6.29
CA ARG A 36 -5.32 7.80 -7.23
C ARG A 36 -5.22 9.28 -7.53
N LYS A 37 -5.00 10.11 -6.51
CA LYS A 37 -4.81 11.56 -6.69
C LYS A 37 -3.57 11.86 -7.52
N ALA A 38 -2.48 11.12 -7.30
CA ALA A 38 -1.26 11.30 -8.09
C ALA A 38 -1.49 11.08 -9.60
N PHE A 39 -2.37 10.14 -9.98
CA PHE A 39 -2.79 9.96 -11.38
C PHE A 39 -3.62 11.13 -11.93
N GLU A 40 -4.43 11.79 -11.10
CA GLU A 40 -5.25 12.94 -11.51
C GLU A 40 -4.41 14.21 -11.65
N GLU A 41 -3.41 14.38 -10.78
CA GLU A 41 -2.51 15.54 -10.74
C GLU A 41 -1.34 15.43 -11.75
N GLY A 42 -1.16 14.28 -12.40
CA GLY A 42 -0.10 14.08 -13.40
C GLY A 42 1.32 14.10 -12.82
N ASN A 43 1.48 13.79 -11.54
CA ASN A 43 2.75 13.95 -10.81
C ASN A 43 3.80 12.89 -11.24
N PRO A 44 5.08 13.25 -11.47
CA PRO A 44 6.16 12.29 -11.73
C PRO A 44 6.34 11.24 -10.61
N GLU A 45 5.95 11.55 -9.37
CA GLU A 45 6.04 10.63 -8.21
C GLU A 45 4.94 9.55 -8.16
N THR A 46 4.07 9.49 -9.17
CA THR A 46 2.95 8.54 -9.22
C THR A 46 3.41 7.08 -9.06
N LYS A 47 4.57 6.72 -9.62
CA LYS A 47 5.14 5.36 -9.50
C LYS A 47 5.41 5.00 -8.05
N ASP A 48 6.04 5.89 -7.29
CA ASP A 48 6.37 5.65 -5.87
C ASP A 48 5.13 5.59 -4.99
N ALA A 49 4.13 6.45 -5.26
CA ALA A 49 2.85 6.42 -4.58
C ALA A 49 2.13 5.07 -4.79
N VAL A 50 2.16 4.54 -6.02
CA VAL A 50 1.58 3.23 -6.36
C VAL A 50 2.32 2.09 -5.65
N LEU A 51 3.66 2.09 -5.64
CA LEU A 51 4.45 1.07 -4.94
C LEU A 51 4.15 1.06 -3.43
N LYS A 52 4.10 2.24 -2.81
CA LYS A 52 3.71 2.39 -1.40
C LYS A 52 2.28 1.87 -1.15
N ALA A 53 1.35 2.16 -2.04
CA ALA A 53 -0.03 1.67 -1.94
C ALA A 53 -0.13 0.15 -2.05
N ILE A 54 0.64 -0.47 -2.95
CA ILE A 54 0.68 -1.93 -3.11
C ILE A 54 1.25 -2.58 -1.84
N SER A 55 2.38 -2.09 -1.35
CA SER A 55 2.98 -2.60 -0.10
C SER A 55 2.02 -2.50 1.09
N ALA A 56 1.31 -1.38 1.23
CA ALA A 56 0.34 -1.20 2.31
C ALA A 56 -0.86 -2.15 2.21
N VAL A 57 -1.35 -2.41 0.99
CA VAL A 57 -2.48 -3.33 0.75
C VAL A 57 -2.06 -4.78 1.00
N ASP A 58 -0.87 -5.18 0.55
CA ASP A 58 -0.36 -6.55 0.72
C ASP A 58 -0.10 -6.83 2.22
N LYS A 59 0.49 -5.88 2.97
CA LYS A 59 0.64 -5.97 4.44
C LYS A 59 -0.70 -6.06 5.17
N ALA A 60 -1.74 -5.40 4.68
CA ALA A 60 -3.08 -5.48 5.25
C ALA A 60 -3.75 -6.84 4.98
N ALA A 61 -3.39 -7.50 3.88
CA ALA A 61 -3.83 -8.84 3.55
C ALA A 61 -3.12 -9.91 4.40
N GLU A 62 -1.81 -9.78 4.57
CA GLU A 62 -1.01 -10.66 5.46
C GLU A 62 -1.54 -10.63 6.91
N LYS A 63 -1.94 -9.45 7.39
CA LYS A 63 -2.57 -9.29 8.72
C LYS A 63 -4.01 -9.80 8.80
N GLY A 64 -4.58 -10.34 7.71
CA GLY A 64 -5.95 -10.84 7.64
C GLY A 64 -7.04 -9.76 7.73
N VAL A 65 -6.68 -8.48 7.61
CA VAL A 65 -7.64 -7.36 7.70
C VAL A 65 -8.42 -7.19 6.39
N ILE A 66 -7.79 -7.54 5.27
CA ILE A 66 -8.37 -7.53 3.92
C ILE A 66 -8.20 -8.92 3.33
N HIS A 67 -9.23 -9.44 2.66
CA HIS A 67 -9.13 -10.74 1.99
C HIS A 67 -8.16 -10.68 0.80
N LYS A 68 -7.41 -11.76 0.54
CA LYS A 68 -6.44 -11.86 -0.57
C LYS A 68 -7.00 -11.40 -1.93
N ASN A 69 -8.24 -11.80 -2.26
CA ASN A 69 -8.88 -11.39 -3.51
C ASN A 69 -9.19 -9.89 -3.54
N ALA A 70 -9.54 -9.28 -2.41
CA ALA A 70 -9.77 -7.84 -2.34
C ALA A 70 -8.46 -7.05 -2.48
N ALA A 71 -7.35 -7.57 -1.93
CA ALA A 71 -6.01 -7.02 -2.15
C ALA A 71 -5.59 -7.14 -3.62
N ALA A 72 -5.70 -8.33 -4.21
CA ALA A 72 -5.40 -8.59 -5.62
C ALA A 72 -6.19 -7.68 -6.57
N ARG A 73 -7.50 -7.50 -6.34
CA ARG A 73 -8.32 -6.57 -7.13
C ARG A 73 -7.83 -5.12 -7.04
N ARG A 74 -7.43 -4.65 -5.85
CA ARG A 74 -6.91 -3.29 -5.68
C ARG A 74 -5.56 -3.10 -6.38
N LYS A 75 -4.65 -4.06 -6.23
CA LYS A 75 -3.35 -4.11 -6.90
C LYS A 75 -3.51 -4.09 -8.42
N GLY A 76 -4.34 -4.97 -8.97
CA GLY A 76 -4.61 -5.05 -10.40
C GLY A 76 -5.19 -3.76 -10.99
N ARG A 77 -6.12 -3.11 -10.27
CA ARG A 77 -6.68 -1.81 -10.70
C ARG A 77 -5.64 -0.69 -10.73
N LEU A 78 -4.75 -0.62 -9.73
CA LEU A 78 -3.68 0.39 -9.69
C LEU A 78 -2.65 0.15 -10.80
N MET A 79 -2.24 -1.11 -11.00
CA MET A 79 -1.29 -1.45 -12.07
C MET A 79 -1.87 -1.19 -13.46
N LYS A 80 -3.14 -1.54 -13.70
CA LYS A 80 -3.80 -1.26 -14.98
C LYS A 80 -3.83 0.25 -15.27
N LYS A 81 -4.15 1.07 -14.26
CA LYS A 81 -4.11 2.53 -14.40
C LYS A 81 -2.70 3.05 -14.66
N LEU A 82 -1.68 2.49 -14.01
CA LEU A 82 -0.30 2.87 -14.23
C LEU A 82 0.14 2.61 -15.68
N VAL A 83 -0.17 1.44 -16.22
CA VAL A 83 0.15 1.07 -17.61
C VAL A 83 -0.54 1.98 -18.62
N THR A 84 -1.82 2.33 -18.40
CA THR A 84 -2.54 3.27 -19.29
C THR A 84 -2.06 4.70 -19.17
N PHE A 85 -1.56 5.09 -17.98
CA PHE A 85 -1.09 6.44 -17.72
C PHE A 85 0.30 6.70 -18.30
N THR A 86 1.13 5.67 -18.45
CA THR A 86 2.42 5.78 -19.15
C THR A 86 2.18 5.70 -20.67
N PRO A 87 2.35 6.79 -21.45
CA PRO A 87 2.28 6.72 -22.91
C PRO A 87 3.60 6.19 -23.50
N ASP A 88 4.71 6.28 -22.75
CA ASP A 88 6.05 6.03 -23.27
C ASP A 88 6.64 4.73 -22.73
N ALA A 89 6.67 3.73 -23.60
CA ALA A 89 7.43 2.51 -23.44
C ALA A 89 8.93 2.82 -23.53
N ASN A 90 9.55 3.35 -22.45
CA ASN A 90 11.01 3.38 -22.27
C ASN A 90 11.38 3.78 -20.82
N PHE A 91 11.30 2.86 -19.88
CA PHE A 91 11.91 3.04 -18.54
C PHE A 91 12.59 1.74 -18.09
N GLY A 92 13.64 1.38 -18.85
CA GLY A 92 14.57 0.30 -18.55
C GLY A 92 15.96 0.77 -18.13
N GLU A 93 16.16 2.05 -17.79
CA GLU A 93 17.50 2.61 -17.52
C GLU A 93 17.60 3.46 -16.24
N ASP A 94 17.28 2.90 -15.07
CA ASP A 94 17.59 3.57 -13.79
C ASP A 94 18.31 2.63 -12.80
N LYS A 95 19.34 1.90 -13.29
CA LYS A 95 20.24 1.10 -12.44
C LYS A 95 21.74 1.35 -12.61
N LYS A 96 22.18 2.45 -13.25
CA LYS A 96 23.63 2.72 -13.44
C LYS A 96 24.16 4.10 -12.99
N LYS A 97 23.48 4.83 -12.10
CA LYS A 97 24.00 6.09 -11.52
C LYS A 97 24.00 6.11 -9.98
N GLY A 98 24.60 5.09 -9.36
CA GLY A 98 24.71 5.02 -7.89
C GLY A 98 26.03 4.50 -7.32
N ALA A 99 26.99 4.08 -8.14
CA ALA A 99 28.20 3.39 -7.68
C ALA A 99 29.51 4.07 -8.14
N LYS A 100 29.67 5.38 -7.93
CA LYS A 100 30.97 6.08 -8.00
C LYS A 100 31.02 7.30 -7.06
N LYS A 101 30.90 7.10 -5.75
CA LYS A 101 31.33 8.10 -4.73
C LYS A 101 31.84 7.38 -3.47
N SER A 102 33.02 6.79 -3.57
CA SER A 102 33.86 6.45 -2.40
C SER A 102 35.27 6.01 -2.82
N ALA A 103 36.02 6.90 -3.48
CA ALA A 103 37.47 6.70 -3.67
C ALA A 103 38.18 8.03 -3.95
N LYS A 104 38.32 8.88 -2.93
CA LYS A 104 39.48 9.78 -2.78
C LYS A 104 39.46 10.40 -1.37
N LYS A 105 40.21 9.79 -0.46
CA LYS A 105 40.73 10.45 0.75
C LYS A 105 42.16 9.94 0.92
N SER A 106 43.08 10.61 0.24
CA SER A 106 44.52 10.48 0.39
C SER A 106 45.15 11.72 -0.22
N GLU A 107 45.34 12.73 0.63
CA GLU A 107 46.38 13.77 0.68
C GLU A 107 46.01 14.73 1.80
#